data_AF-A0A6V7IPK1-F1
#
_entry.id   AF-A0A6V7IPK1-F1
#
_cell.length_a   1.000
_cell.length_b   1.000
_cell.length_c   1.000
_cell.angle_alpha   90.00
_cell.angle_beta   90.00
_cell.angle_gamma   90.00
#
_symmetry.space_group_name_H-M   'P 1'
#
loop_
_entity.id
_entity.type
_entity.pdbx_description
1 polymer ?
#
loop_
_entity_poly.entity_id
_entity_poly.type
_entity_poly.pdbx_seq_one_letter_code
_entity_poly.pdbx_strand_id
1 'polypeptide(L)' 'FWEVDLEEEIHWKYNVTVYCVVPAILRSSDLYITIYVNWMYFFVYYAFPFVALVVFNVAIYRR' A
#
# COMPACT_ATOMS: atom_id res chain seq x y z
N PHE A 1 -10.76 4.26 2.67
CA PHE A 1 -9.38 3.74 2.59
C PHE A 1 -8.47 4.94 2.80
N TRP A 2 -7.38 4.88 3.57
CA TRP A 2 -6.58 6.10 3.82
C TRP A 2 -5.79 6.58 2.58
N GLU A 3 -5.57 5.70 1.61
CA GLU A 3 -4.81 6.00 0.39
C GLU A 3 -5.69 6.23 -0.85
N VAL A 4 -7.01 6.06 -0.72
CA VAL A 4 -7.95 6.03 -1.83
C VAL A 4 -9.24 6.74 -1.43
N ASP A 5 -9.63 7.69 -2.26
CA ASP A 5 -10.92 8.36 -2.19
C ASP A 5 -11.91 7.68 -3.17
N LEU A 6 -13.20 7.78 -2.84
CA LEU A 6 -14.28 7.26 -3.68
C LEU A 6 -15.02 8.44 -4.28
N GLU A 7 -15.02 8.53 -5.60
CA GLU A 7 -15.79 9.52 -6.33
C GLU A 7 -17.02 8.87 -6.95
N GLU A 8 -18.17 9.51 -6.79
CA GLU A 8 -19.42 9.06 -7.40
C GLU A 8 -19.52 9.64 -8.81
N GLU A 9 -19.53 8.77 -9.81
CA GLU A 9 -19.76 9.15 -11.20
C GLU A 9 -21.01 8.44 -11.74
N ILE A 10 -21.76 9.16 -12.58
CA ILE A 10 -22.90 8.57 -13.30
C ILE A 10 -22.35 7.83 -14.52
N HIS A 11 -22.57 6.52 -14.59
CA HIS A 11 -22.11 5.72 -15.71
C HIS A 11 -22.74 6.22 -17.02
N TRP A 12 -21.89 6.66 -17.95
CA TRP A 12 -22.26 7.29 -19.23
C TRP A 12 -23.35 6.56 -20.02
N LYS A 13 -23.40 5.22 -19.92
CA LYS A 13 -24.34 4.37 -20.66
C LYS A 13 -25.61 3.97 -19.91
N TYR A 14 -25.53 3.78 -18.60
CA TYR A 14 -26.57 3.07 -17.84
C TYR A 14 -27.31 3.98 -16.86
N ASN A 15 -26.88 5.25 -16.71
CA ASN A 15 -27.45 6.20 -15.76
C ASN A 15 -27.55 5.64 -14.33
N VAL A 16 -26.58 4.80 -13.97
CA VAL A 16 -26.43 4.21 -12.64
C VAL A 16 -25.24 4.90 -11.97
N THR A 17 -25.35 5.15 -10.67
CA THR A 17 -24.23 5.64 -9.85
C THR A 17 -23.17 4.56 -9.71
N VAL A 18 -21.94 4.87 -10.12
CA VAL A 18 -20.77 4.00 -9.99
C VAL A 18 -19.76 4.71 -9.10
N TYR A 19 -19.12 3.93 -8.23
CA TYR A 19 -18.07 4.42 -7.35
C TYR A 19 -16.71 4.19 -8.03
N CYS A 20 -16.05 5.28 -8.42
CA CYS A 20 -14.71 5.27 -8.99
C CYS A 20 -13.68 5.40 -7.87
N VAL A 21 -12.66 4.54 -7.91
CA VAL A 21 -11.54 4.50 -6.97
C VAL A 21 -10.49 5.47 -7.48
N VAL A 22 -10.27 6.58 -6.77
CA VAL A 22 -9.29 7.60 -7.13
C VAL A 22 -8.19 7.70 -6.07
N PRO A 23 -6.95 8.03 -6.46
CA PRO A 23 -5.88 8.22 -5.49
C PRO A 23 -6.22 9.38 -4.55
N ALA A 24 -6.09 9.15 -3.25
CA ALA A 24 -6.36 10.22 -2.28
C ALA A 24 -5.40 11.40 -2.49
N ILE A 25 -5.83 12.60 -2.13
CA ILE A 25 -5.03 13.84 -2.27
C ILE A 25 -3.63 13.69 -1.67
N LEU A 26 -3.49 12.92 -0.59
CA LEU A 26 -2.21 12.63 0.05
C LEU A 26 -1.19 11.96 -0.89
N ARG A 27 -1.67 11.15 -1.83
CA ARG A 27 -0.85 10.46 -2.85
C ARG A 27 -0.43 11.37 -4.01
N SER A 28 -0.92 12.61 -4.07
CA SER A 28 -0.43 13.60 -5.05
C SER A 28 0.95 14.17 -4.69
N SER A 29 1.42 13.95 -3.46
CA SER A 29 2.74 14.41 -3.00
C SER A 29 3.84 13.40 -3.35
N ASP A 30 4.82 13.83 -4.13
CA ASP A 30 5.99 13.02 -4.51
C ASP A 30 6.79 12.52 -3.28
N LEU A 31 6.84 13.35 -2.23
CA LEU A 31 7.48 12.99 -0.96
C LEU A 31 6.75 11.84 -0.26
N TYR A 32 5.42 11.88 -0.26
CA TYR A 32 4.61 10.82 0.34
C TYR A 32 4.78 9.50 -0.41
N ILE A 33 4.74 9.52 -1.75
CA ILE A 33 4.96 8.32 -2.57
C ILE A 33 6.35 7.74 -2.27
N THR A 34 7.38 8.57 -2.29
CA THR A 34 8.76 8.07 -2.14
C THR A 34 8.98 7.47 -0.76
N ILE A 35 8.63 8.18 0.31
CA ILE A 35 8.95 7.73 1.68
C ILE A 35 7.98 6.66 2.15
N TYR A 36 6.68 6.89 2.01
CA TYR A 36 5.67 6.00 2.57
C TYR A 36 5.45 4.77 1.67
N VAL A 37 5.13 4.99 0.40
CA VAL A 37 4.76 3.90 -0.52
C VAL A 37 5.95 3.05 -0.92
N ASN A 38 7.13 3.64 -1.15
CA ASN A 38 8.31 2.84 -1.52
C ASN A 38 9.10 2.38 -0.29
N TRP A 39 9.55 3.30 0.57
CA TRP A 39 10.47 2.92 1.66
C TRP A 39 9.78 2.24 2.84
N MET A 40 8.70 2.81 3.39
CA MET A 40 8.05 2.22 4.57
C MET A 40 7.42 0.86 4.25
N TYR A 41 6.74 0.73 3.11
CA TYR A 41 6.22 -0.56 2.67
C TYR A 41 7.33 -1.60 2.48
N PHE A 42 8.45 -1.22 1.85
CA PHE A 42 9.58 -2.12 1.70
C PHE A 42 10.14 -2.58 3.05
N PHE A 43 10.41 -1.66 3.97
CA PHE A 43 11.01 -2.02 5.25
C PHE A 43 10.07 -2.83 6.16
N VAL A 44 8.81 -2.42 6.28
CA VAL A 44 7.87 -3.02 7.22
C VAL A 44 7.32 -4.35 6.70
N TYR A 45 6.92 -4.41 5.42
CA TYR A 45 6.27 -5.60 4.87
C TYR A 45 7.23 -6.62 4.27
N TYR A 46 8.43 -6.21 3.83
CA TYR A 46 9.37 -7.14 3.20
C TYR A 46 10.62 -7.33 4.04
N ALA A 47 11.37 -6.26 4.33
CA ALA A 47 12.68 -6.39 4.97
C ALA A 47 12.59 -6.96 6.39
N PHE A 48 11.70 -6.42 7.22
CA PHE A 48 11.54 -6.87 8.61
C PHE A 48 11.11 -8.35 8.72
N PRO A 49 10.03 -8.83 8.06
CA PRO A 49 9.66 -10.24 8.15
C PRO A 49 10.69 -11.16 7.51
N PHE A 50 11.37 -10.73 6.45
CA PHE A 50 12.46 -11.52 5.86
C PHE A 50 13.64 -11.68 6.84
N VAL A 51 14.08 -10.59 7.46
CA VAL A 51 15.15 -10.63 8.48
C VAL A 51 14.72 -11.51 9.65
N ALA A 52 13.49 -11.37 10.14
CA ALA A 52 12.97 -12.21 11.22
C ALA A 52 12.99 -13.69 10.84
N LEU A 53 12.55 -14.04 9.63
CA LEU A 53 12.60 -15.42 9.10
C LEU A 53 14.03 -15.94 9.05
N VAL A 54 14.98 -15.15 8.53
CA VAL A 54 16.39 -15.54 8.46
C VAL A 54 16.95 -15.77 9.87
N VAL A 55 16.71 -14.85 10.81
CA VAL A 55 17.19 -14.96 12.19
C VAL A 55 16.61 -16.20 12.87
N PHE A 56 15.31 -16.45 12.76
CA PHE A 56 14.67 -17.62 13.36
C PHE A 56 15.16 -18.93 12.74
N ASN A 57 15.30 -18.99 11.42
CA ASN A 57 15.84 -20.18 10.76
C ASN A 57 17.28 -20.43 11.20
N VAL A 58 18.14 -19.42 11.19
CA VAL A 58 19.53 -19.55 11.66
C VAL A 58 19.58 -19.99 13.13
N ALA A 59 18.72 -19.46 13.99
CA ALA A 59 18.65 -19.86 15.39
C ALA A 59 18.23 -21.32 15.57
N ILE A 60 17.31 -21.82 14.74
CA ILE A 60 16.91 -23.24 14.73
C ILE A 60 18.07 -24.11 14.25
N TYR A 61 18.74 -23.76 13.15
CA TYR A 61 19.83 -24.57 12.58
C TYR A 61 21.12 -24.57 13.42
N ARG A 62 21.32 -23.55 14.27
CA ARG A 62 22.48 -23.47 15.18
C ARG A 62 22.26 -24.22 16.50
N ARG A 63 21.05 -24.71 16.76
CA ARG A 63 20.72 -25.55 17.91
C ARG A 63 20.73 -27.02 17.50
#